data_AF-A0A7J7KQV8-F1
#
_entry.id   AF-A0A7J7KQV8-F1
#
_cell.length_a   1.000
_cell.length_b   1.000
_cell.length_c   1.000
_cell.angle_alpha   90.00
_cell.angle_beta   90.00
_cell.angle_gamma   90.00
#
_symmetry.space_group_name_H-M   'P 1'
#
loop_
_entity.id
_entity.type
_entity.pdbx_description
1 polymer ?
#
loop_
_entity_poly.entity_id
_entity_poly.type
_entity_poly.pdbx_seq_one_letter_code
_entity_poly.pdbx_strand_id
1 'polypeptide(L)'
;MLASFELLLAGQAASLMDLTDTETDAMQPTSQLMNGEDLPFAPPKRNDLYIVPTGIRPVMRRTAVEILCWGMRNMKRYQLLSITSPSVEFEIGDAVIQSPIIKNTKKNPNFSNALLFVDTMLPKEEYFMPPVNLRVRDHRAFGRKPTVGMHVIRSLEKYMVSSTPQPTYITASNTDQVLMDGSPNGDNPETIVDMPDEQKALQPPDLEDIDWWCKYYTSIGEEDKALKYVEMGLDSVMIYDGPLESVPEFDGFTDFCDTFEIFTGDADDDEGQEVIGEFKGGFKVYELPEDPNAPLPPKHLDALPNPDPEECVVRVYLIQAYDLQPADPNGLVKVTLGKKSISLRDSYKPNTLNPIFGEMLEFKCHIPLQKDLKIVVKDYDLLTSDDPIGETIIDLENRYLSQYRANCGVHSVYYTSGPCQWRDACKPTEILEAFCKRHRLEAPVYGGNTQVTVAGRRHTLREYEQNKEPSPFWGPTKERLACYVLNRLPMVKEHIETRILRNKLQPAFDQGKLQCWVDIFPKSLGPPGPPVDISARIPKSYTLCNV
;
A
#
# COMPACT_ATOMS: atom_id res chain seq x y z
N MET A 1 -23.76 3.98 -30.36
CA MET A 1 -22.76 5.02 -30.09
C MET A 1 -22.30 5.82 -31.31
N LEU A 2 -22.73 5.56 -32.55
CA LEU A 2 -22.47 6.50 -33.67
C LEU A 2 -23.06 7.90 -33.34
N ALA A 3 -24.32 7.95 -32.91
CA ALA A 3 -25.00 9.21 -32.56
C ALA A 3 -24.44 9.93 -31.32
N SER A 4 -23.86 9.20 -30.36
CA SER A 4 -23.32 9.76 -29.11
C SER A 4 -21.90 10.33 -29.31
N PHE A 5 -21.11 9.67 -30.16
CA PHE A 5 -19.77 10.12 -30.57
C PHE A 5 -19.86 11.34 -31.52
N GLU A 6 -20.92 11.42 -32.30
CA GLU A 6 -21.20 12.55 -33.20
C GLU A 6 -21.56 13.87 -32.46
N LEU A 7 -22.00 13.80 -31.20
CA LEU A 7 -22.28 14.98 -30.37
C LEU A 7 -21.04 15.54 -29.65
N LEU A 8 -20.12 14.68 -29.23
CA LEU A 8 -18.91 15.07 -28.48
C LEU A 8 -17.89 15.83 -29.37
N LEU A 9 -17.74 15.42 -30.63
CA LEU A 9 -16.91 16.12 -31.62
C LEU A 9 -17.52 17.47 -32.04
N ALA A 10 -18.86 17.59 -32.04
CA ALA A 10 -19.54 18.86 -32.36
C ALA A 10 -19.44 19.88 -31.21
N GLY A 11 -19.47 19.42 -29.95
CA GLY A 11 -19.35 20.28 -28.76
C GLY A 11 -17.95 20.86 -28.56
N GLN A 12 -16.90 20.07 -28.80
CA GLN A 12 -15.50 20.55 -28.70
C GLN A 12 -15.12 21.53 -29.84
N ALA A 13 -15.69 21.37 -31.04
CA ALA A 13 -15.47 22.30 -32.14
C ALA A 13 -16.13 23.68 -31.89
N ALA A 14 -17.27 23.72 -31.19
CA ALA A 14 -17.95 24.96 -30.83
C ALA A 14 -17.25 25.69 -29.67
N SER A 15 -16.71 24.96 -28.69
CA SER A 15 -15.95 25.52 -27.56
C SER A 15 -14.63 26.17 -27.98
N LEU A 16 -14.04 25.77 -29.11
CA LEU A 16 -12.83 26.37 -29.66
C LEU A 16 -13.08 27.67 -30.47
N MET A 17 -14.34 28.05 -30.68
CA MET A 17 -14.70 29.28 -31.41
C MET A 17 -15.16 30.44 -30.50
N ASP A 18 -15.23 30.26 -29.18
CA ASP A 18 -15.85 31.24 -28.26
C ASP A 18 -14.90 31.74 -27.14
N LEU A 19 -13.61 31.88 -27.47
CA LEU A 19 -12.61 32.47 -26.57
C LEU A 19 -11.71 33.47 -27.31
N THR A 20 -12.28 34.61 -27.71
CA THR A 20 -11.51 35.87 -27.79
C THR A 20 -12.45 37.07 -27.63
N ASP A 21 -12.69 37.49 -26.39
CA ASP A 21 -13.15 38.84 -26.08
C ASP A 21 -12.24 39.43 -24.99
N THR A 22 -11.27 40.26 -25.42
CA THR A 22 -10.71 41.37 -24.62
C THR A 22 -10.31 42.51 -25.55
N GLU A 23 -10.62 43.72 -25.10
CA GLU A 23 -10.70 44.98 -25.85
C GLU A 23 -9.35 45.63 -26.24
N THR A 24 -9.41 46.35 -27.38
CA THR A 24 -8.69 47.59 -27.77
C THR A 24 -7.15 47.63 -27.77
N ASP A 25 -6.54 47.74 -28.96
CA ASP A 25 -6.12 49.04 -29.53
C ASP A 25 -5.69 48.89 -31.01
N ALA A 26 -5.77 49.99 -31.76
CA ALA A 26 -5.81 50.06 -33.21
C ALA A 26 -4.55 49.61 -33.98
N MET A 27 -4.76 48.84 -35.07
CA MET A 27 -4.06 49.04 -36.35
C MET A 27 -4.82 48.37 -37.51
N GLN A 28 -5.08 49.14 -38.57
CA GLN A 28 -5.76 48.74 -39.81
C GLN A 28 -4.92 47.78 -40.68
N PRO A 29 -5.55 47.08 -41.66
CA PRO A 29 -5.24 45.71 -42.01
C PRO A 29 -4.14 45.58 -43.07
N THR A 30 -3.22 44.64 -42.89
CA THR A 30 -2.40 44.09 -43.97
C THR A 30 -3.14 42.95 -44.64
N SER A 31 -3.76 43.28 -45.76
CA SER A 31 -4.36 42.37 -46.73
C SER A 31 -3.33 41.40 -47.31
N GLN A 32 -3.15 40.22 -46.70
CA GLN A 32 -2.58 39.04 -47.36
C GLN A 32 -3.22 37.77 -46.78
N LEU A 33 -4.55 37.66 -46.90
CA LEU A 33 -5.20 36.36 -46.85
C LEU A 33 -5.01 35.68 -48.21
N MET A 34 -4.32 34.57 -48.11
CA MET A 34 -4.18 33.44 -49.02
C MET A 34 -5.14 33.43 -50.22
N ASN A 35 -4.54 33.26 -51.39
CA ASN A 35 -5.18 32.90 -52.64
C ASN A 35 -6.24 31.81 -52.41
N GLY A 36 -7.40 31.99 -53.05
CA GLY A 36 -8.60 31.18 -52.88
C GLY A 36 -8.42 29.72 -53.28
N GLU A 37 -7.92 28.91 -52.35
CA GLU A 37 -8.21 27.49 -52.30
C GLU A 37 -9.51 27.32 -51.52
N ASP A 38 -10.47 26.63 -52.13
CA ASP A 38 -11.75 26.30 -51.53
C ASP A 38 -11.55 25.76 -50.12
N LEU A 39 -12.28 26.30 -49.14
CA LEU A 39 -12.40 25.69 -47.81
C LEU A 39 -12.70 24.19 -48.01
N PRO A 40 -12.01 23.28 -47.28
CA PRO A 40 -12.22 21.86 -47.47
C PRO A 40 -13.72 21.55 -47.36
N PHE A 41 -14.24 20.81 -48.34
CA PHE A 41 -15.66 20.46 -48.40
C PHE A 41 -16.13 19.97 -47.02
N ALA A 42 -17.21 20.56 -46.51
CA ALA A 42 -17.81 20.10 -45.26
C ALA A 42 -18.07 18.59 -45.37
N PRO A 43 -17.69 17.80 -44.35
CA PRO A 43 -17.81 16.36 -44.42
C PRO A 43 -19.24 15.95 -44.80
N PRO A 44 -19.42 14.92 -45.64
CA PRO A 44 -20.74 14.50 -46.06
C PRO A 44 -21.57 14.14 -44.82
N LYS A 45 -22.83 14.57 -44.77
CA LYS A 45 -23.73 14.24 -43.66
C LYS A 45 -24.50 12.97 -43.94
N ARG A 46 -24.73 12.18 -42.90
CA ARG A 46 -25.76 11.14 -42.89
C ARG A 46 -26.81 11.54 -41.88
N ASN A 47 -28.01 11.85 -42.35
CA ASN A 47 -29.02 12.57 -41.58
C ASN A 47 -28.46 13.93 -41.11
N ASP A 48 -28.42 14.19 -39.80
CA ASP A 48 -27.94 15.44 -39.20
C ASP A 48 -26.50 15.40 -38.69
N LEU A 49 -25.82 14.25 -38.78
CA LEU A 49 -24.46 14.11 -38.28
C LEU A 49 -23.42 14.09 -39.42
N TYR A 50 -22.26 14.68 -39.16
CA TYR A 50 -21.12 14.70 -40.07
C TYR A 50 -20.42 13.33 -40.08
N ILE A 51 -20.23 12.76 -41.27
CA ILE A 51 -19.46 11.53 -41.43
C ILE A 51 -17.99 11.83 -41.15
N VAL A 52 -17.44 11.16 -40.14
CA VAL A 52 -16.02 11.22 -39.80
C VAL A 52 -15.19 10.69 -40.99
N PRO A 53 -14.30 11.51 -41.60
CA PRO A 53 -13.42 11.07 -42.68
C PRO A 53 -12.61 9.84 -42.28
N THR A 54 -12.39 8.94 -43.25
CA THR A 54 -11.68 7.67 -43.02
C THR A 54 -10.27 7.85 -42.45
N GLY A 55 -9.60 8.97 -42.74
CA GLY A 55 -8.25 9.27 -42.25
C GLY A 55 -8.15 9.76 -40.80
N ILE A 56 -9.27 10.10 -40.15
CA ILE A 56 -9.28 10.54 -38.74
C ILE A 56 -10.07 9.59 -37.83
N ARG A 57 -10.59 8.48 -38.38
CA ARG A 57 -11.27 7.47 -37.59
C ARG A 57 -10.22 6.66 -36.80
N PRO A 58 -10.38 6.50 -35.47
CA PRO A 58 -9.46 5.69 -34.69
C PRO A 58 -9.40 4.27 -35.21
N VAL A 59 -8.20 3.69 -35.24
CA VAL A 59 -8.03 2.29 -35.64
C VAL A 59 -8.48 1.42 -34.47
N MET A 60 -9.53 0.63 -34.69
CA MET A 60 -10.06 -0.26 -33.66
C MET A 60 -9.27 -1.56 -33.63
N ARG A 61 -9.07 -2.10 -32.43
CA ARG A 61 -8.39 -3.36 -32.16
C ARG A 61 -9.22 -4.21 -31.21
N ARG A 62 -9.22 -5.52 -31.43
CA ARG A 62 -9.84 -6.47 -30.51
C ARG A 62 -8.99 -6.57 -29.24
N THR A 63 -9.59 -6.24 -28.12
CA THR A 63 -8.90 -6.06 -26.85
C THR A 63 -9.63 -6.84 -25.76
N ALA A 64 -8.85 -7.56 -24.95
CA ALA A 64 -9.32 -8.18 -23.73
C ALA A 64 -9.23 -7.16 -22.59
N VAL A 65 -10.31 -7.06 -21.81
CA VAL A 65 -10.32 -6.37 -20.52
C VAL A 65 -10.71 -7.38 -19.45
N GLU A 66 -9.73 -7.79 -18.65
CA GLU A 66 -9.97 -8.53 -17.42
C GLU A 66 -10.28 -7.56 -16.29
N ILE A 67 -11.36 -7.80 -15.55
CA ILE A 67 -11.80 -6.95 -14.44
C ILE A 67 -11.80 -7.76 -13.15
N LEU A 68 -10.98 -7.34 -12.19
CA LEU A 68 -11.07 -7.77 -10.79
C LEU A 68 -12.16 -6.95 -10.10
N CYS A 69 -13.28 -7.60 -9.77
CA CYS A 69 -14.34 -7.10 -8.91
C CYS A 69 -14.15 -7.67 -7.51
N TRP A 70 -13.29 -7.09 -6.69
CA TRP A 70 -12.96 -7.66 -5.39
C TRP A 70 -14.09 -7.45 -4.36
N GLY A 71 -14.52 -6.20 -4.16
CA GLY A 71 -15.60 -5.93 -3.21
C GLY A 71 -16.01 -4.46 -3.08
N MET A 72 -17.00 -4.21 -2.23
CA MET A 72 -17.45 -2.86 -1.87
C MET A 72 -17.10 -2.56 -0.42
N ARG A 73 -16.61 -1.37 -0.09
CA ARG A 73 -16.28 -0.93 1.27
C ARG A 73 -16.98 0.37 1.61
N ASN A 74 -17.10 0.64 2.90
CA ASN A 74 -17.50 1.94 3.44
C ASN A 74 -18.77 2.55 2.84
N MET A 75 -19.72 1.70 2.42
CA MET A 75 -20.95 2.15 1.78
C MET A 75 -21.83 2.95 2.77
N LYS A 76 -22.05 4.23 2.48
CA LYS A 76 -22.99 5.11 3.20
C LYS A 76 -24.44 4.70 2.94
N ARG A 77 -25.36 5.25 3.73
CA ARG A 77 -26.79 5.01 3.54
C ARG A 77 -27.28 5.78 2.32
N TYR A 78 -28.11 5.15 1.50
CA TYR A 78 -28.77 5.77 0.36
C TYR A 78 -30.28 5.81 0.60
N GLN A 79 -30.86 7.02 0.57
CA GLN A 79 -32.26 7.27 0.92
C GLN A 79 -32.62 6.69 2.31
N LEU A 80 -31.80 7.03 3.32
CA LEU A 80 -31.91 6.58 4.73
C LEU A 80 -31.73 5.06 4.96
N LEU A 81 -31.61 4.25 3.91
CA LEU A 81 -31.46 2.79 3.98
C LEU A 81 -29.99 2.38 3.80
N SER A 82 -29.58 1.34 4.53
CA SER A 82 -28.25 0.75 4.37
C SER A 82 -28.16 -0.01 3.04
N ILE A 83 -27.06 0.18 2.31
CA ILE A 83 -26.75 -0.59 1.10
C ILE A 83 -26.18 -1.94 1.53
N THR A 84 -26.94 -3.02 1.33
CA THR A 84 -26.56 -4.36 1.80
C THR A 84 -26.26 -5.32 0.66
N SER A 85 -26.84 -5.11 -0.53
CA SER A 85 -26.71 -6.04 -1.65
C SER A 85 -26.33 -5.34 -2.96
N PRO A 86 -25.15 -4.70 -3.04
CA PRO A 86 -24.71 -4.00 -4.23
C PRO A 86 -24.21 -4.95 -5.33
N SER A 87 -24.28 -4.45 -6.57
CA SER A 87 -23.55 -4.93 -7.76
C SER A 87 -22.98 -3.75 -8.51
N VAL A 88 -21.91 -3.95 -9.27
CA VAL A 88 -21.28 -2.91 -10.10
C VAL A 88 -21.51 -3.24 -11.57
N GLU A 89 -21.97 -2.26 -12.33
CA GLU A 89 -22.00 -2.28 -13.79
C GLU A 89 -20.75 -1.56 -14.31
N PHE A 90 -20.06 -2.18 -15.26
CA PHE A 90 -18.90 -1.62 -15.95
C PHE A 90 -19.30 -1.37 -17.40
N GLU A 91 -19.15 -0.13 -17.84
CA GLU A 91 -19.38 0.30 -19.22
C GLU A 91 -18.04 0.75 -19.82
N ILE A 92 -17.56 0.04 -20.85
CA ILE A 92 -16.28 0.25 -21.52
C ILE A 92 -16.51 0.22 -23.03
N GLY A 93 -16.47 1.38 -23.69
CA GLY A 93 -16.89 1.49 -25.08
C GLY A 93 -18.33 0.98 -25.24
N ASP A 94 -18.57 0.08 -26.20
CA ASP A 94 -19.90 -0.50 -26.44
C ASP A 94 -20.23 -1.69 -25.52
N ALA A 95 -19.30 -2.12 -24.66
CA ALA A 95 -19.48 -3.27 -23.79
C ALA A 95 -20.01 -2.86 -22.42
N VAL A 96 -21.09 -3.52 -21.98
CA VAL A 96 -21.64 -3.39 -20.62
C VAL A 96 -21.63 -4.75 -19.95
N ILE A 97 -20.94 -4.87 -18.83
CA ILE A 97 -20.87 -6.09 -18.02
C ILE A 97 -21.20 -5.79 -16.57
N GLN A 98 -21.82 -6.74 -15.87
CA GLN A 98 -22.23 -6.57 -14.49
C GLN A 98 -21.54 -7.59 -13.59
N SER A 99 -21.09 -7.15 -12.41
CA SER A 99 -20.61 -8.04 -11.36
C SER A 99 -21.73 -8.94 -10.82
N PRO A 100 -21.39 -10.03 -10.12
CA PRO A 100 -22.35 -10.70 -9.24
C PRO A 100 -22.92 -9.74 -8.18
N ILE A 101 -24.02 -10.15 -7.57
CA ILE A 101 -24.62 -9.41 -6.45
C ILE A 101 -23.95 -9.87 -5.15
N ILE A 102 -23.45 -8.93 -4.36
CA ILE A 102 -23.03 -9.23 -2.99
C ILE A 102 -24.29 -9.56 -2.18
N LYS A 103 -24.32 -10.71 -1.50
CA LYS A 103 -25.50 -11.14 -0.75
C LYS A 103 -25.73 -10.29 0.51
N ASN A 104 -24.67 -9.92 1.21
CA ASN A 104 -24.74 -9.09 2.41
C ASN A 104 -23.36 -8.47 2.74
N THR A 105 -23.19 -7.17 2.47
CA THR A 105 -21.95 -6.42 2.72
C THR A 105 -21.50 -6.43 4.19
N LYS A 106 -22.43 -6.59 5.14
CA LYS A 106 -22.10 -6.66 6.57
C LYS A 106 -21.54 -8.01 7.00
N LYS A 107 -21.74 -9.07 6.21
CA LYS A 107 -21.24 -10.41 6.48
C LYS A 107 -20.01 -10.71 5.64
N ASN A 108 -20.09 -10.48 4.33
CA ASN A 108 -18.97 -10.58 3.42
C ASN A 108 -19.12 -9.47 2.37
N PRO A 109 -18.22 -8.47 2.36
CA PRO A 109 -18.28 -7.35 1.43
C PRO A 109 -17.59 -7.65 0.08
N ASN A 110 -17.21 -8.91 -0.19
CA ASN A 110 -16.60 -9.35 -1.45
C ASN A 110 -17.60 -10.00 -2.41
N PHE A 111 -17.29 -9.93 -3.70
CA PHE A 111 -18.06 -10.62 -4.74
C PHE A 111 -17.70 -12.10 -4.78
N SER A 112 -18.69 -12.97 -5.01
CA SER A 112 -18.47 -14.43 -5.03
C SER A 112 -17.74 -14.93 -6.28
N ASN A 113 -17.88 -14.22 -7.40
CA ASN A 113 -17.07 -14.41 -8.60
C ASN A 113 -16.45 -13.07 -8.96
N ALA A 114 -15.19 -12.88 -8.55
CA ALA A 114 -14.50 -11.61 -8.61
C ALA A 114 -13.80 -11.35 -9.95
N LEU A 115 -13.86 -12.26 -10.93
CA LEU A 115 -13.22 -12.08 -12.23
C LEU A 115 -14.25 -12.00 -13.35
N LEU A 116 -14.23 -10.88 -14.08
CA LEU A 116 -14.99 -10.68 -15.30
C LEU A 116 -14.02 -10.56 -16.49
N PHE A 117 -14.49 -10.96 -17.66
CA PHE A 117 -13.74 -10.90 -18.90
C PHE A 117 -14.60 -10.25 -19.98
N VAL A 118 -14.06 -9.22 -20.62
CA VAL A 118 -14.70 -8.49 -21.72
C VAL A 118 -13.83 -8.60 -22.96
N ASP A 119 -14.41 -9.06 -24.06
CA ASP A 119 -13.83 -9.04 -25.40
C ASP A 119 -14.54 -7.95 -26.19
N THR A 120 -13.84 -6.87 -26.51
CA THR A 120 -14.42 -5.69 -27.15
C THR A 120 -13.44 -5.00 -28.09
N MET A 121 -13.95 -4.16 -28.98
CA MET A 121 -13.13 -3.35 -29.87
C MET A 121 -12.81 -2.02 -29.18
N LEU A 122 -11.53 -1.76 -28.91
CA LEU A 122 -11.07 -0.48 -28.38
C LEU A 122 -10.11 0.20 -29.37
N PRO A 123 -10.03 1.53 -29.38
CA PRO A 123 -9.04 2.25 -30.17
C PRO A 123 -7.62 1.82 -29.83
N LYS A 124 -6.78 1.71 -30.86
CA LYS A 124 -5.35 1.40 -30.72
C LYS A 124 -4.60 2.59 -30.14
N GLU A 125 -4.96 3.81 -30.56
CA GLU A 125 -4.38 5.02 -30.01
C GLU A 125 -5.05 5.38 -28.68
N GLU A 126 -4.22 5.59 -27.66
CA GLU A 126 -4.63 5.83 -26.29
C GLU A 126 -5.53 7.06 -26.12
N TYR A 127 -5.22 8.15 -26.84
CA TYR A 127 -6.00 9.39 -26.78
C TYR A 127 -7.48 9.19 -27.17
N PHE A 128 -7.79 8.14 -27.93
CA PHE A 128 -9.16 7.80 -28.31
C PHE A 128 -9.79 6.74 -27.41
N MET A 129 -9.06 6.14 -26.46
CA MET A 129 -9.62 5.12 -25.58
C MET A 129 -10.76 5.71 -24.73
N PRO A 130 -11.92 5.04 -24.68
CA PRO A 130 -13.04 5.50 -23.88
C PRO A 130 -12.74 5.32 -22.38
N PRO A 131 -13.32 6.16 -21.51
CA PRO A 131 -13.28 5.94 -20.07
C PRO A 131 -14.07 4.68 -19.68
N VAL A 132 -13.81 4.18 -18.48
CA VAL A 132 -14.62 3.11 -17.87
C VAL A 132 -15.57 3.71 -16.85
N ASN A 133 -16.87 3.55 -17.07
CA ASN A 133 -17.88 3.99 -16.12
C ASN A 133 -18.26 2.84 -15.20
N LEU A 134 -18.18 3.07 -13.89
CA LEU A 134 -18.59 2.14 -12.85
C LEU A 134 -19.89 2.66 -12.26
N ARG A 135 -20.98 1.90 -12.37
CA ARG A 135 -22.27 2.24 -11.74
C ARG A 135 -22.62 1.23 -10.67
N VAL A 136 -22.75 1.69 -9.42
CA VAL A 136 -23.14 0.83 -8.31
C VAL A 136 -24.66 0.79 -8.21
N ARG A 137 -25.25 -0.42 -8.27
CA ARG A 137 -26.68 -0.67 -8.10
C ARG A 137 -26.95 -1.46 -6.83
N ASP A 138 -27.86 -0.97 -5.98
CA ASP A 138 -28.26 -1.64 -4.74
C ASP A 138 -29.52 -2.49 -4.95
N HIS A 139 -29.44 -3.81 -4.76
CA HIS A 139 -30.57 -4.72 -4.96
C HIS A 139 -31.44 -4.78 -3.70
N ARG A 140 -32.65 -4.21 -3.79
CA ARG A 140 -33.61 -4.12 -2.68
C ARG A 140 -34.77 -5.09 -2.87
N ALA A 141 -35.55 -5.26 -1.79
CA ALA A 141 -36.81 -5.98 -1.85
C ALA A 141 -37.75 -5.43 -2.94
N PHE A 142 -38.65 -6.28 -3.45
CA PHE A 142 -39.60 -5.94 -4.51
C PHE A 142 -38.95 -5.54 -5.85
N GLY A 143 -37.70 -5.98 -6.10
CA GLY A 143 -37.03 -5.81 -7.39
C GLY A 143 -36.51 -4.40 -7.68
N ARG A 144 -36.56 -3.48 -6.71
CA ARG A 144 -35.99 -2.14 -6.86
C ARG A 144 -34.46 -2.21 -6.91
N LYS A 145 -33.87 -1.51 -7.88
CA LYS A 145 -32.41 -1.48 -8.12
C LYS A 145 -31.93 -0.05 -8.37
N PRO A 146 -32.02 0.87 -7.38
CA PRO A 146 -31.51 2.22 -7.56
C PRO A 146 -30.00 2.20 -7.85
N THR A 147 -29.57 3.09 -8.74
CA THR A 147 -28.15 3.49 -8.83
C THR A 147 -27.84 4.32 -7.60
N VAL A 148 -26.89 3.85 -6.79
CA VAL A 148 -26.53 4.51 -5.54
C VAL A 148 -25.38 5.49 -5.73
N GLY A 149 -24.46 5.20 -6.65
CA GLY A 149 -23.39 6.12 -7.04
C GLY A 149 -22.55 5.57 -8.19
N MET A 150 -21.60 6.37 -8.64
CA MET A 150 -20.78 6.08 -9.82
C MET A 150 -19.31 6.48 -9.62
N HIS A 151 -18.45 5.97 -10.50
CA HIS A 151 -17.05 6.39 -10.63
C HIS A 151 -16.64 6.32 -12.10
N VAL A 152 -15.77 7.23 -12.55
CA VAL A 152 -15.27 7.26 -13.93
C VAL A 152 -13.75 7.11 -13.93
N ILE A 153 -13.27 6.01 -14.51
CA ILE A 153 -11.84 5.80 -14.75
C ILE A 153 -11.52 6.47 -16.09
N ARG A 154 -10.78 7.57 -16.03
CA ARG A 154 -10.50 8.44 -17.19
C ARG A 154 -9.54 7.81 -18.21
N SER A 155 -8.58 7.02 -17.74
CA SER A 155 -7.60 6.35 -18.58
C SER A 155 -7.36 4.91 -18.14
N LEU A 156 -7.22 4.02 -19.12
CA LEU A 156 -6.86 2.62 -18.92
C LEU A 156 -5.35 2.35 -19.07
N GLU A 157 -4.54 3.39 -19.32
CA GLU A 157 -3.10 3.30 -19.60
C GLU A 157 -2.36 2.46 -18.56
N LYS A 158 -2.56 2.76 -17.26
CA LYS A 158 -1.91 2.03 -16.16
C LYS A 158 -2.29 0.54 -16.06
N TYR A 159 -3.31 0.10 -16.78
CA TYR A 159 -3.77 -1.28 -16.80
C TYR A 159 -3.35 -2.06 -18.04
N MET A 160 -2.69 -1.41 -19.00
CA MET A 160 -2.20 -2.05 -20.21
C MET A 160 -1.07 -3.02 -19.87
N VAL A 161 -1.14 -4.25 -20.38
CA VAL A 161 -0.15 -5.31 -20.14
C VAL A 161 0.46 -5.77 -21.45
N SER A 162 1.78 -5.94 -21.47
CA SER A 162 2.46 -6.61 -22.58
C SER A 162 2.22 -8.12 -22.54
N SER A 163 2.13 -8.74 -23.71
CA SER A 163 1.78 -10.16 -23.89
C SER A 163 2.80 -11.18 -23.34
N THR A 164 3.79 -10.73 -22.56
CA THR A 164 4.76 -11.60 -21.88
C THR A 164 4.78 -11.30 -20.37
N PRO A 165 4.31 -12.22 -19.51
CA PRO A 165 4.56 -12.13 -18.08
C PRO A 165 6.06 -12.38 -17.82
N GLN A 166 6.85 -11.32 -17.65
CA GLN A 166 8.19 -11.45 -17.10
C GLN A 166 8.09 -11.37 -15.57
N PRO A 167 8.52 -12.40 -14.81
CA PRO A 167 8.78 -12.26 -13.39
C PRO A 167 10.00 -11.35 -13.20
N THR A 168 9.78 -10.04 -13.08
CA THR A 168 10.82 -9.00 -12.97
C THR A 168 11.52 -8.96 -11.61
N TYR A 169 11.03 -9.69 -10.61
CA TYR A 169 11.51 -9.54 -9.23
C TYR A 169 12.87 -10.19 -8.93
N ILE A 170 13.45 -10.97 -9.86
CA ILE A 170 14.68 -11.75 -9.60
C ILE A 170 15.82 -11.45 -10.60
N THR A 171 15.57 -10.60 -11.60
CA THR A 171 16.69 -10.04 -12.39
C THR A 171 17.39 -8.98 -11.55
N ALA A 172 18.53 -9.36 -11.00
CA ALA A 172 19.44 -8.52 -10.22
C ALA A 172 19.56 -7.10 -10.80
N SER A 173 18.98 -6.12 -10.09
CA SER A 173 19.38 -4.73 -10.18
C SER A 173 20.33 -4.44 -9.02
N ASN A 174 21.49 -3.89 -9.39
CA ASN A 174 22.57 -3.49 -8.51
C ASN A 174 22.08 -2.46 -7.48
N THR A 175 21.99 -2.86 -6.22
CA THR A 175 22.00 -1.97 -5.06
C THR A 175 23.20 -2.31 -4.18
N ASP A 176 24.38 -2.41 -4.80
CA ASP A 176 25.64 -2.18 -4.10
C ASP A 176 26.03 -0.72 -4.35
N GLN A 177 25.52 0.19 -3.50
CA GLN A 177 26.08 1.51 -3.20
C GLN A 177 25.12 2.25 -2.27
N VAL A 178 25.39 2.21 -0.97
CA VAL A 178 25.66 3.37 -0.10
C VAL A 178 26.19 2.80 1.22
N LEU A 179 27.51 2.59 1.31
CA LEU A 179 28.29 2.71 2.54
C LEU A 179 29.68 3.23 2.11
N MET A 180 29.84 4.55 2.17
CA MET A 180 31.14 5.25 2.27
C MET A 180 31.79 4.88 3.60
N ASP A 181 33.08 4.93 3.88
CA ASP A 181 34.37 5.14 3.19
C ASP A 181 35.40 4.64 4.23
N GLY A 182 36.50 4.02 3.79
CA GLY A 182 37.54 3.50 4.66
C GLY A 182 38.74 2.99 3.86
N SER A 183 39.59 3.91 3.44
CA SER A 183 40.82 3.69 2.68
C SER A 183 41.89 2.81 3.39
N PRO A 184 42.85 2.24 2.61
CA PRO A 184 43.45 0.93 2.86
C PRO A 184 44.79 1.01 3.58
N ASN A 185 45.21 -0.06 4.26
CA ASN A 185 46.62 -0.30 4.55
C ASN A 185 46.95 -1.79 4.74
N GLY A 186 47.92 -2.25 3.94
CA GLY A 186 49.02 -3.08 4.41
C GLY A 186 48.85 -4.60 4.39
N ASP A 187 49.29 -5.23 3.29
CA ASP A 187 49.65 -6.64 3.22
C ASP A 187 50.69 -7.04 4.29
N ASN A 188 50.51 -8.21 4.90
CA ASN A 188 51.55 -9.23 5.10
C ASN A 188 50.94 -10.56 5.60
N PRO A 189 51.38 -11.74 5.11
CA PRO A 189 50.87 -13.04 5.53
C PRO A 189 51.80 -13.69 6.55
N GLU A 190 51.32 -14.00 7.75
CA GLU A 190 52.07 -14.88 8.68
C GLU A 190 51.20 -16.02 9.24
N THR A 191 51.53 -17.21 8.74
CA THR A 191 51.65 -18.51 9.42
C THR A 191 50.64 -18.89 10.52
N ILE A 192 49.75 -19.81 10.18
CA ILE A 192 48.83 -20.52 11.08
C ILE A 192 49.61 -21.51 11.94
N VAL A 193 49.52 -21.38 13.26
CA VAL A 193 49.87 -22.44 14.23
C VAL A 193 48.60 -22.77 15.02
N ASP A 194 48.06 -23.97 14.77
CA ASP A 194 46.91 -24.52 15.48
C ASP A 194 47.27 -24.79 16.96
N MET A 195 46.50 -24.20 17.87
CA MET A 195 46.34 -24.67 19.25
C MET A 195 44.84 -24.75 19.58
N PRO A 196 44.40 -25.75 20.37
CA PRO A 196 42.98 -26.04 20.53
C PRO A 196 42.29 -25.03 21.45
N ASP A 197 41.17 -24.48 20.97
CA ASP A 197 40.30 -23.56 21.71
C ASP A 197 39.63 -24.27 22.90
N GLU A 198 40.09 -23.97 24.10
CA GLU A 198 39.27 -24.09 25.30
C GLU A 198 38.22 -22.96 25.26
N GLN A 199 36.97 -23.33 24.95
CA GLN A 199 35.81 -22.46 25.09
C GLN A 199 35.69 -21.99 26.56
N LYS A 200 36.27 -20.83 26.88
CA LYS A 200 35.81 -20.02 28.00
C LYS A 200 34.40 -19.54 27.66
N ALA A 201 33.41 -20.16 28.29
CA ALA A 201 32.07 -19.59 28.35
C ALA A 201 32.19 -18.16 28.89
N LEU A 202 32.03 -17.16 28.02
CA LEU A 202 31.79 -15.79 28.46
C LEU A 202 30.54 -15.83 29.35
N GLN A 203 30.66 -15.26 30.55
CA GLN A 203 29.48 -14.91 31.33
C GLN A 203 28.61 -14.01 30.43
N PRO A 204 27.28 -14.21 30.38
CA PRO A 204 26.43 -13.30 29.61
C PRO A 204 26.69 -11.87 30.12
N PRO A 205 26.87 -10.89 29.22
CA PRO A 205 26.95 -9.49 29.64
C PRO A 205 25.70 -9.13 30.46
N ASP A 206 25.75 -8.09 31.28
CA ASP A 206 24.55 -7.51 31.91
C ASP A 206 23.61 -7.00 30.80
N LEU A 207 22.77 -7.91 30.30
CA LEU A 207 21.76 -7.68 29.26
C LEU A 207 20.58 -6.85 29.77
N GLU A 208 20.54 -6.55 31.08
CA GLU A 208 19.48 -5.77 31.72
C GLU A 208 19.35 -4.34 31.18
N ASP A 209 20.41 -3.78 30.60
CA ASP A 209 20.41 -2.42 30.03
C ASP A 209 20.14 -2.38 28.51
N ILE A 210 19.80 -3.52 27.88
CA ILE A 210 19.61 -3.62 26.43
C ILE A 210 18.13 -3.93 26.12
N ASP A 211 17.40 -2.88 25.73
CA ASP A 211 15.97 -2.94 25.41
C ASP A 211 15.68 -2.50 23.96
N TRP A 212 14.39 -2.43 23.60
CA TRP A 212 13.96 -1.97 22.28
C TRP A 212 14.29 -0.49 22.03
N TRP A 213 14.32 0.35 23.07
CA TRP A 213 14.68 1.77 22.91
C TRP A 213 16.13 1.95 22.49
N CYS A 214 17.06 1.06 22.90
CA CYS A 214 18.42 1.05 22.35
C CYS A 214 18.40 0.89 20.82
N LYS A 215 17.63 -0.08 20.30
CA LYS A 215 17.45 -0.30 18.87
C LYS A 215 16.90 0.95 18.18
N TYR A 216 15.88 1.57 18.78
CA TYR A 216 15.27 2.79 18.26
C TYR A 216 16.29 3.94 18.16
N TYR A 217 17.01 4.23 19.25
CA TYR A 217 18.01 5.32 19.28
C TYR A 217 19.14 5.11 18.29
N THR A 218 19.70 3.89 18.20
CA THR A 218 20.68 3.55 17.16
C THR A 218 20.12 3.78 15.75
N SER A 219 18.84 3.49 15.53
CA SER A 219 18.20 3.63 14.21
C SER A 219 17.95 5.08 13.78
N ILE A 220 17.83 6.00 14.74
CA ILE A 220 17.70 7.45 14.46
C ILE A 220 19.03 8.20 14.58
N GLY A 221 20.15 7.50 14.78
CA GLY A 221 21.50 8.09 14.89
C GLY A 221 21.85 8.64 16.28
N GLU A 222 21.06 8.36 17.32
CA GLU A 222 21.35 8.72 18.71
C GLU A 222 22.12 7.60 19.44
N GLU A 223 23.27 7.21 18.87
CA GLU A 223 24.08 6.09 19.37
C GLU A 223 24.62 6.28 20.79
N ASP A 224 24.76 7.53 21.24
CA ASP A 224 25.16 7.90 22.59
C ASP A 224 24.20 7.37 23.67
N LYS A 225 22.92 7.18 23.32
CA LYS A 225 21.89 6.61 24.20
C LYS A 225 21.85 5.08 24.21
N ALA A 226 22.68 4.44 23.38
CA ALA A 226 22.64 3.01 23.11
C ALA A 226 24.04 2.38 22.91
N LEU A 227 25.08 2.90 23.57
CA LEU A 227 26.48 2.47 23.38
C LEU A 227 26.68 0.95 23.44
N LYS A 228 26.17 0.27 24.49
CA LYS A 228 26.26 -1.20 24.63
C LYS A 228 25.60 -1.95 23.46
N TYR A 229 24.52 -1.39 22.90
CA TYR A 229 23.80 -2.00 21.77
C TYR A 229 24.63 -1.93 20.49
N VAL A 230 25.29 -0.78 20.26
CA VAL A 230 26.20 -0.55 19.13
C VAL A 230 27.46 -1.41 19.26
N GLU A 231 28.06 -1.48 20.46
CA GLU A 231 29.21 -2.36 20.76
C GLU A 231 28.92 -3.84 20.47
N MET A 232 27.68 -4.28 20.69
CA MET A 232 27.24 -5.64 20.39
C MET A 232 26.92 -5.89 18.91
N GLY A 233 26.96 -4.86 18.06
CA GLY A 233 26.69 -4.98 16.62
C GLY A 233 25.28 -5.46 16.30
N LEU A 234 24.30 -5.10 17.13
CA LEU A 234 22.89 -5.47 16.92
C LEU A 234 22.25 -4.61 15.81
N ASP A 235 21.26 -5.17 15.11
CA ASP A 235 20.72 -4.57 13.89
C ASP A 235 19.71 -3.43 14.16
N SER A 236 19.75 -2.38 13.35
CA SER A 236 18.78 -1.27 13.37
C SER A 236 17.41 -1.64 12.77
N VAL A 237 16.42 -0.77 12.98
CA VAL A 237 15.09 -0.80 12.34
C VAL A 237 15.01 0.29 11.26
N MET A 238 14.28 0.03 10.17
CA MET A 238 14.08 1.03 9.11
C MET A 238 13.15 2.16 9.59
N ILE A 239 13.56 3.41 9.43
CA ILE A 239 12.73 4.58 9.75
C ILE A 239 12.24 5.21 8.43
N TYR A 240 10.93 5.20 8.19
CA TYR A 240 10.31 5.90 7.07
C TYR A 240 9.75 7.25 7.54
N ASP A 241 10.16 8.36 6.91
CA ASP A 241 9.64 9.72 7.20
C ASP A 241 8.23 9.96 6.58
N GLY A 242 7.51 8.89 6.27
CA GLY A 242 6.18 8.95 5.71
C GLY A 242 5.41 7.65 5.94
N PRO A 243 4.09 7.67 5.67
CA PRO A 243 3.27 6.47 5.58
C PRO A 243 3.91 5.42 4.67
N LEU A 244 3.87 4.14 5.05
CA LEU A 244 4.39 3.07 4.20
C LEU A 244 3.76 3.06 2.80
N GLU A 245 2.47 3.36 2.68
CA GLU A 245 1.78 3.44 1.39
C GLU A 245 2.26 4.60 0.50
N SER A 246 3.02 5.55 1.04
CA SER A 246 3.64 6.64 0.26
C SER A 246 5.07 6.33 -0.20
N VAL A 247 5.63 5.20 0.23
CA VAL A 247 6.97 4.73 -0.18
C VAL A 247 6.89 4.21 -1.62
N PRO A 248 7.62 4.80 -2.58
CA PRO A 248 7.50 4.46 -4.01
C PRO A 248 7.69 2.97 -4.31
N GLU A 249 8.57 2.29 -3.58
CA GLU A 249 8.87 0.87 -3.72
C GLU A 249 7.66 -0.04 -3.45
N PHE A 250 6.65 0.46 -2.74
CA PHE A 250 5.45 -0.31 -2.37
C PHE A 250 4.21 0.05 -3.17
N ASP A 251 4.29 1.04 -4.07
CA ASP A 251 3.21 1.42 -5.00
C ASP A 251 1.83 1.50 -4.33
N GLY A 252 1.71 2.22 -3.21
CA GLY A 252 0.44 2.39 -2.50
C GLY A 252 -0.16 1.13 -1.88
N PHE A 253 0.53 -0.02 -1.94
CA PHE A 253 -0.04 -1.34 -1.70
C PHE A 253 -1.28 -1.63 -2.57
N THR A 254 -1.32 -1.09 -3.80
CA THR A 254 -2.41 -1.31 -4.77
C THR A 254 -2.07 -2.38 -5.81
N ASP A 255 -1.01 -3.16 -5.58
CA ASP A 255 -0.54 -4.21 -6.48
C ASP A 255 -1.55 -5.34 -6.69
N PHE A 256 -2.38 -5.63 -5.68
CA PHE A 256 -3.48 -6.59 -5.80
C PHE A 256 -4.75 -5.96 -6.39
N CYS A 257 -5.19 -4.83 -5.81
CA CYS A 257 -6.35 -4.08 -6.29
C CYS A 257 -6.26 -2.60 -5.92
N ASP A 258 -6.81 -1.75 -6.80
CA ASP A 258 -7.06 -0.34 -6.58
C ASP A 258 -8.28 -0.12 -5.67
N THR A 259 -8.37 1.09 -5.12
CA THR A 259 -9.56 1.59 -4.42
C THR A 259 -10.15 2.75 -5.23
N PHE A 260 -11.37 2.57 -5.73
CA PHE A 260 -12.10 3.59 -6.47
C PHE A 260 -13.19 4.18 -5.59
N GLU A 261 -13.12 5.48 -5.31
CA GLU A 261 -14.15 6.19 -4.55
C GLU A 261 -15.44 6.31 -5.37
N ILE A 262 -16.56 5.95 -4.78
CA ILE A 262 -17.88 6.02 -5.42
C ILE A 262 -18.56 7.30 -4.98
N PHE A 263 -19.00 8.11 -5.94
CA PHE A 263 -19.59 9.43 -5.70
C PHE A 263 -21.11 9.44 -5.90
N THR A 264 -21.80 10.36 -5.24
CA THR A 264 -23.20 10.71 -5.54
C THR A 264 -23.32 11.52 -6.83
N GLY A 265 -24.36 11.27 -7.64
CA GLY A 265 -24.67 12.10 -8.82
C GLY A 265 -24.04 11.60 -10.13
N ASP A 266 -24.23 12.37 -11.21
CA ASP A 266 -23.52 12.17 -12.47
C ASP A 266 -22.12 12.80 -12.37
N ALA A 267 -21.14 12.17 -13.03
CA ALA A 267 -19.72 12.50 -12.87
C ALA A 267 -19.33 13.90 -13.37
N ASP A 268 -20.22 14.59 -14.10
CA ASP A 268 -19.98 15.90 -14.71
C ASP A 268 -20.40 17.08 -13.83
N ASP A 269 -21.02 16.82 -12.67
CA ASP A 269 -21.45 17.86 -11.71
C ASP A 269 -20.48 17.90 -10.53
N ASP A 270 -19.45 18.75 -10.59
CA ASP A 270 -18.40 18.86 -9.56
C ASP A 270 -18.90 19.51 -8.26
N GLU A 271 -20.03 20.22 -8.29
CA GLU A 271 -20.61 20.88 -7.11
C GLU A 271 -21.50 19.90 -6.31
N GLY A 272 -20.90 19.23 -5.32
CA GLY A 272 -21.64 18.47 -4.29
C GLY A 272 -21.50 16.96 -4.36
N GLN A 273 -20.50 16.42 -5.07
CA GLN A 273 -20.19 14.99 -5.04
C GLN A 273 -19.66 14.56 -3.67
N GLU A 274 -20.44 13.72 -2.98
CA GLU A 274 -20.00 13.09 -1.73
C GLU A 274 -19.53 11.65 -2.01
N VAL A 275 -18.40 11.26 -1.44
CA VAL A 275 -17.97 9.85 -1.45
C VAL A 275 -18.95 9.03 -0.61
N ILE A 276 -19.62 8.07 -1.23
CA ILE A 276 -20.61 7.18 -0.60
C ILE A 276 -20.11 5.75 -0.40
N GLY A 277 -18.89 5.46 -0.78
CA GLY A 277 -18.27 4.15 -0.58
C GLY A 277 -17.08 3.96 -1.48
N GLU A 278 -16.53 2.76 -1.46
CA GLU A 278 -15.32 2.41 -2.19
C GLU A 278 -15.56 1.10 -2.94
N PHE A 279 -15.16 1.03 -4.19
CA PHE A 279 -15.05 -0.20 -4.93
C PHE A 279 -13.58 -0.65 -4.91
N LYS A 280 -13.33 -1.85 -4.40
CA LYS A 280 -12.03 -2.54 -4.51
C LYS A 280 -12.03 -3.34 -5.79
N GLY A 281 -11.10 -3.05 -6.70
CA GLY A 281 -11.02 -3.76 -7.97
C GLY A 281 -9.77 -3.44 -8.77
N GLY A 282 -9.69 -3.94 -9.99
CA GLY A 282 -8.52 -3.72 -10.84
C GLY A 282 -8.77 -4.18 -12.26
N PHE A 283 -7.90 -3.79 -13.17
CA PHE A 283 -8.04 -4.08 -14.60
C PHE A 283 -6.72 -4.62 -15.16
N LYS A 284 -6.81 -5.49 -16.17
CA LYS A 284 -5.70 -5.85 -17.06
C LYS A 284 -6.20 -5.81 -18.49
N VAL A 285 -5.53 -5.02 -19.33
CA VAL A 285 -5.94 -4.72 -20.70
C VAL A 285 -4.84 -5.16 -21.66
N TYR A 286 -5.17 -5.99 -22.64
CA TYR A 286 -4.20 -6.50 -23.61
C TYR A 286 -4.85 -6.88 -24.94
N GLU A 287 -4.03 -6.91 -25.99
CA GLU A 287 -4.46 -7.22 -27.35
C GLU A 287 -4.84 -8.70 -27.49
N LEU A 288 -5.97 -8.94 -28.18
CA LEU A 288 -6.38 -10.28 -28.60
C LEU A 288 -6.01 -10.52 -30.07
N PRO A 289 -5.80 -11.79 -30.46
CA PRO A 289 -5.65 -12.14 -31.87
C PRO A 289 -6.85 -11.67 -32.70
N GLU A 290 -6.56 -11.16 -33.91
CA GLU A 290 -7.61 -10.75 -34.87
C GLU A 290 -8.48 -11.92 -35.29
N ASP A 291 -7.91 -13.13 -35.43
CA ASP A 291 -8.66 -14.36 -35.69
C ASP A 291 -9.43 -14.80 -34.43
N PRO A 292 -10.79 -14.83 -34.46
CA PRO A 292 -11.61 -15.31 -33.36
C PRO A 292 -11.37 -16.76 -32.94
N ASN A 293 -10.80 -17.58 -33.82
CA ASN A 293 -10.54 -19.00 -33.56
C ASN A 293 -9.14 -19.27 -33.02
N ALA A 294 -8.26 -18.26 -33.02
CA ALA A 294 -6.94 -18.39 -32.44
C ALA A 294 -7.02 -18.56 -30.91
N PRO A 295 -6.07 -19.29 -30.29
CA PRO A 295 -6.05 -19.45 -28.84
C PRO A 295 -5.89 -18.10 -28.16
N LEU A 296 -6.70 -17.86 -27.12
CA LEU A 296 -6.60 -16.64 -26.31
C LEU A 296 -5.28 -16.62 -25.55
N PRO A 297 -4.67 -15.43 -25.36
CA PRO A 297 -3.52 -15.28 -24.47
C PRO A 297 -3.83 -15.79 -23.04
N PRO A 298 -2.82 -16.19 -22.26
CA PRO A 298 -3.00 -16.52 -20.86
C PRO A 298 -3.60 -15.35 -20.10
N LYS A 299 -4.57 -15.63 -19.23
CA LYS A 299 -5.17 -14.60 -18.38
C LYS A 299 -4.15 -14.11 -17.35
N HIS A 300 -4.17 -12.81 -17.09
CA HIS A 300 -3.26 -12.17 -16.14
C HIS A 300 -3.80 -12.15 -14.71
N LEU A 301 -5.13 -12.19 -14.55
CA LEU A 301 -5.78 -12.30 -13.24
C LEU A 301 -6.17 -13.77 -13.01
N ASP A 302 -5.23 -14.54 -12.48
CA ASP A 302 -5.42 -15.95 -12.12
C ASP A 302 -4.89 -16.24 -10.70
N ALA A 303 -5.57 -17.14 -9.99
CA ALA A 303 -5.31 -17.50 -8.58
C ALA A 303 -5.50 -16.35 -7.57
N LEU A 304 -6.76 -15.99 -7.32
CA LEU A 304 -7.13 -15.00 -6.29
C LEU A 304 -6.95 -15.55 -4.86
N PRO A 305 -6.65 -14.68 -3.88
CA PRO A 305 -6.72 -15.04 -2.46
C PRO A 305 -8.16 -15.39 -2.05
N ASN A 306 -8.30 -16.00 -0.88
CA ASN A 306 -9.60 -16.32 -0.32
C ASN A 306 -10.46 -15.04 -0.16
N PRO A 307 -11.65 -14.95 -0.79
CA PRO A 307 -12.52 -13.78 -0.68
C PRO A 307 -13.34 -13.75 0.61
N ASP A 308 -13.30 -14.77 1.45
CA ASP A 308 -13.99 -14.74 2.74
C ASP A 308 -13.24 -13.85 3.75
N PRO A 309 -13.98 -13.12 4.63
CA PRO A 309 -13.35 -12.32 5.67
C PRO A 309 -12.46 -13.16 6.57
N GLU A 310 -11.22 -12.72 6.75
CA GLU A 310 -10.22 -13.38 7.57
C GLU A 310 -10.22 -12.77 8.99
N GLU A 311 -10.26 -13.63 10.01
CA GLU A 311 -10.09 -13.19 11.40
C GLU A 311 -8.62 -12.87 11.65
N CYS A 312 -8.33 -11.64 12.08
CA CYS A 312 -6.97 -11.16 12.32
C CYS A 312 -6.79 -10.63 13.74
N VAL A 313 -5.58 -10.81 14.28
CA VAL A 313 -5.06 -10.04 15.41
C VAL A 313 -4.21 -8.91 14.86
N VAL A 314 -4.51 -7.67 15.24
CA VAL A 314 -3.79 -6.47 14.80
C VAL A 314 -3.13 -5.85 16.02
N ARG A 315 -1.81 -5.66 15.98
CA ARG A 315 -1.05 -4.95 17.01
C ARG A 315 -0.60 -3.60 16.47
N VAL A 316 -0.91 -2.55 17.23
CA VAL A 316 -0.57 -1.16 16.91
C VAL A 316 0.42 -0.69 17.95
N TYR A 317 1.61 -0.32 17.51
CA TYR A 317 2.69 0.13 18.37
C TYR A 317 2.85 1.64 18.22
N LEU A 318 2.55 2.37 19.28
CA LEU A 318 2.59 3.83 19.33
C LEU A 318 3.89 4.24 20.03
N ILE A 319 4.81 4.88 19.29
CA ILE A 319 6.13 5.23 19.82
C ILE A 319 6.08 6.62 20.42
N GLN A 320 5.91 7.63 19.57
CA GLN A 320 5.85 9.02 19.96
C GLN A 320 5.09 9.85 18.93
N ALA A 321 4.60 11.01 19.35
CA ALA A 321 4.25 12.09 18.43
C ALA A 321 5.20 13.27 18.63
N TYR A 322 5.33 14.12 17.63
CA TYR A 322 6.16 15.31 17.68
C TYR A 322 5.63 16.40 16.74
N ASP A 323 6.08 17.63 16.98
CA ASP A 323 5.62 18.83 16.29
C ASP A 323 4.08 18.97 16.30
N LEU A 324 3.43 18.52 17.39
CA LEU A 324 1.99 18.70 17.55
C LEU A 324 1.66 20.20 17.54
N GLN A 325 0.61 20.57 16.82
CA GLN A 325 0.15 21.96 16.82
C GLN A 325 -0.21 22.37 18.26
N PRO A 326 0.22 23.56 18.72
CA PRO A 326 -0.03 24.02 20.07
C PRO A 326 -1.53 24.34 20.24
N ALA A 327 -2.28 23.32 20.66
CA ALA A 327 -3.48 23.46 21.48
C ALA A 327 -3.05 23.48 22.98
N ASP A 328 -3.95 23.27 23.95
CA ASP A 328 -3.49 23.07 25.32
C ASP A 328 -2.43 21.94 25.29
N PRO A 329 -1.29 22.09 26.00
CA PRO A 329 -0.10 21.29 25.70
C PRO A 329 -0.20 19.85 26.24
N ASN A 330 -1.33 19.15 26.09
CA ASN A 330 -1.53 17.79 26.58
C ASN A 330 -1.87 16.84 25.41
N GLY A 331 -1.10 15.76 25.25
CA GLY A 331 -1.33 14.77 24.20
C GLY A 331 -1.98 13.49 24.70
N LEU A 332 -3.15 13.14 24.16
CA LEU A 332 -3.87 11.86 24.36
C LEU A 332 -4.00 11.15 23.00
N VAL A 333 -3.84 9.82 22.97
CA VAL A 333 -4.09 9.03 21.75
C VAL A 333 -5.30 8.13 21.91
N LYS A 334 -6.14 8.11 20.88
CA LYS A 334 -7.27 7.20 20.73
C LYS A 334 -7.14 6.42 19.43
N VAL A 335 -7.06 5.10 19.55
CA VAL A 335 -7.03 4.18 18.40
C VAL A 335 -8.38 3.51 18.24
N THR A 336 -8.88 3.44 17.00
CA THR A 336 -10.19 2.90 16.67
C THR A 336 -10.08 1.93 15.50
N LEU A 337 -10.67 0.74 15.65
CA LEU A 337 -10.78 -0.27 14.61
C LEU A 337 -12.21 -0.82 14.55
N GLY A 338 -12.96 -0.41 13.52
CA GLY A 338 -14.40 -0.64 13.43
C GLY A 338 -15.15 -0.06 14.62
N LYS A 339 -15.83 -0.90 15.42
CA LYS A 339 -16.57 -0.46 16.62
C LYS A 339 -15.74 -0.46 17.91
N LYS A 340 -14.53 -1.01 17.88
CA LYS A 340 -13.64 -1.09 19.04
C LYS A 340 -12.78 0.16 19.08
N SER A 341 -12.64 0.76 20.25
CA SER A 341 -11.73 1.89 20.45
C SER A 341 -11.05 1.76 21.80
N ILE A 342 -9.76 2.03 21.82
CA ILE A 342 -8.93 2.09 23.02
C ILE A 342 -8.41 3.52 23.13
N SER A 343 -8.60 4.12 24.30
CA SER A 343 -8.18 5.49 24.60
C SER A 343 -7.09 5.43 25.66
N LEU A 344 -5.95 6.04 25.39
CA LEU A 344 -4.83 6.15 26.34
C LEU A 344 -4.99 7.35 27.26
N ARG A 345 -6.22 7.60 27.73
CA ARG A 345 -6.55 8.78 28.56
C ARG A 345 -5.84 8.73 29.91
N ASP A 346 -5.74 7.53 30.49
CA ASP A 346 -5.09 7.31 31.79
C ASP A 346 -3.55 7.42 31.71
N SER A 347 -2.98 7.33 30.50
CA SER A 347 -1.55 7.47 30.20
C SER A 347 -1.21 8.80 29.50
N TYR A 348 -2.04 9.85 29.69
CA TYR A 348 -1.83 11.14 29.04
C TYR A 348 -0.47 11.75 29.38
N LYS A 349 0.10 12.51 28.45
CA LYS A 349 1.41 13.16 28.62
C LYS A 349 1.20 14.67 28.77
N PRO A 350 1.36 15.24 29.99
CA PRO A 350 1.13 16.65 30.23
C PRO A 350 2.24 17.53 29.65
N ASN A 351 1.86 18.74 29.26
CA ASN A 351 2.75 19.85 28.92
C ASN A 351 3.85 19.53 27.88
N THR A 352 3.53 18.77 26.83
CA THR A 352 4.50 18.44 25.77
C THR A 352 3.86 18.36 24.39
N LEU A 353 4.54 18.93 23.39
CA LEU A 353 4.22 18.75 21.97
C LEU A 353 4.90 17.51 21.36
N ASN A 354 5.77 16.85 22.13
CA ASN A 354 6.54 15.68 21.73
C ASN A 354 6.30 14.50 22.70
N PRO A 355 5.06 14.02 22.85
CA PRO A 355 4.75 12.96 23.80
C PRO A 355 5.33 11.61 23.34
N ILE A 356 6.09 10.96 24.22
CA ILE A 356 6.48 9.55 24.09
C ILE A 356 5.37 8.69 24.69
N PHE A 357 4.78 7.80 23.89
CA PHE A 357 3.74 6.87 24.32
C PHE A 357 4.35 5.57 24.82
N GLY A 358 5.06 4.83 23.96
CA GLY A 358 5.63 3.53 24.28
C GLY A 358 4.56 2.47 24.58
N GLU A 359 3.49 2.44 23.78
CA GLU A 359 2.28 1.64 24.08
C GLU A 359 1.96 0.67 22.93
N MET A 360 1.63 -0.57 23.27
CA MET A 360 1.17 -1.59 22.33
C MET A 360 -0.30 -1.89 22.56
N LEU A 361 -1.11 -1.73 21.51
CA LEU A 361 -2.54 -2.00 21.53
C LEU A 361 -2.88 -3.19 20.63
N GLU A 362 -3.62 -4.16 21.16
CA GLU A 362 -4.04 -5.35 20.42
C GLU A 362 -5.55 -5.34 20.13
N PHE A 363 -5.90 -5.58 18.86
CA PHE A 363 -7.28 -5.68 18.39
C PHE A 363 -7.54 -7.03 17.72
N LYS A 364 -8.71 -7.60 17.95
CA LYS A 364 -9.26 -8.70 17.13
C LYS A 364 -10.28 -8.13 16.14
N CYS A 365 -10.10 -8.37 14.86
CA CYS A 365 -10.97 -7.88 13.79
C CYS A 365 -11.19 -8.93 12.70
N HIS A 366 -12.08 -8.63 11.76
CA HIS A 366 -12.22 -9.39 10.51
C HIS A 366 -11.88 -8.47 9.33
N ILE A 367 -10.86 -8.81 8.55
CA ILE A 367 -10.50 -8.08 7.33
C ILE A 367 -11.23 -8.74 6.16
N PRO A 368 -11.98 -8.00 5.32
CA PRO A 368 -11.98 -6.54 5.20
C PRO A 368 -13.20 -5.83 5.83
N LEU A 369 -14.00 -6.52 6.65
CA LEU A 369 -15.16 -5.90 7.34
C LEU A 369 -14.73 -4.71 8.22
N GLN A 370 -13.54 -4.78 8.80
CA GLN A 370 -12.91 -3.75 9.62
C GLN A 370 -11.50 -3.48 9.05
N LYS A 371 -11.44 -2.83 7.88
CA LYS A 371 -10.16 -2.53 7.21
C LYS A 371 -9.52 -1.22 7.67
N ASP A 372 -10.29 -0.21 8.08
CA ASP A 372 -9.74 1.10 8.39
C ASP A 372 -9.34 1.18 9.86
N LEU A 373 -8.03 1.20 10.11
CA LEU A 373 -7.46 1.51 11.41
C LEU A 373 -7.29 3.02 11.52
N LYS A 374 -8.07 3.66 12.39
CA LYS A 374 -8.04 5.10 12.60
C LYS A 374 -7.32 5.44 13.90
N ILE A 375 -6.30 6.27 13.83
CA ILE A 375 -5.56 6.78 14.98
C ILE A 375 -5.85 8.28 15.08
N VAL A 376 -6.32 8.72 16.25
CA VAL A 376 -6.64 10.13 16.54
C VAL A 376 -5.80 10.57 17.72
N VAL A 377 -5.06 11.67 17.55
CA VAL A 377 -4.41 12.39 18.64
C VAL A 377 -5.34 13.51 19.07
N LYS A 378 -5.59 13.61 20.37
CA LYS A 378 -6.52 14.56 20.99
C LYS A 378 -5.78 15.38 22.04
N ASP A 379 -6.30 16.57 22.25
CA ASP A 379 -5.97 17.39 23.40
C ASP A 379 -6.75 16.88 24.62
N TYR A 380 -6.10 16.86 25.78
CA TYR A 380 -6.74 16.44 27.02
C TYR A 380 -7.28 17.67 27.77
N ASP A 381 -8.60 17.68 27.95
CA ASP A 381 -9.30 18.70 28.69
C ASP A 381 -9.80 18.19 30.05
N LEU A 382 -9.52 18.97 31.10
CA LEU A 382 -10.00 18.68 32.47
C LEU A 382 -11.50 18.93 32.65
N LEU A 383 -12.09 19.87 31.89
CA LEU A 383 -13.45 20.38 32.11
C LEU A 383 -14.37 20.28 30.87
N THR A 384 -13.80 20.14 29.68
CA THR A 384 -14.49 20.05 28.38
C THR A 384 -14.29 18.67 27.73
N SER A 385 -14.90 18.44 26.56
CA SER A 385 -14.71 17.20 25.81
C SER A 385 -13.40 17.25 25.03
N ASP A 386 -12.53 16.25 25.22
CA ASP A 386 -11.24 16.11 24.52
C ASP A 386 -11.34 16.38 22.99
N ASP A 387 -10.73 17.46 22.52
CA ASP A 387 -10.79 17.90 21.12
C ASP A 387 -9.75 17.19 20.23
N PRO A 388 -10.11 16.78 18.99
CA PRO A 388 -9.16 16.12 18.09
C PRO A 388 -8.14 17.13 17.52
N ILE A 389 -6.85 16.90 17.83
CA ILE A 389 -5.74 17.64 17.22
C ILE A 389 -5.63 17.22 15.74
N GLY A 390 -5.51 15.91 15.50
CA GLY A 390 -5.46 15.36 14.15
C GLY A 390 -5.61 13.85 14.11
N GLU A 391 -5.83 13.32 12.91
CA GLU A 391 -6.04 11.90 12.66
C GLU A 391 -5.23 11.38 11.47
N THR A 392 -4.96 10.07 11.50
CA THR A 392 -4.43 9.30 10.38
C THR A 392 -5.19 7.97 10.27
N ILE A 393 -5.28 7.43 9.05
CA ILE A 393 -5.99 6.18 8.75
C ILE A 393 -5.04 5.25 8.01
N ILE A 394 -5.05 3.97 8.36
CA ILE A 394 -4.30 2.89 7.70
C ILE A 394 -5.30 1.88 7.13
N ASP A 395 -5.23 1.61 5.82
CA ASP A 395 -5.99 0.54 5.17
C ASP A 395 -5.29 -0.82 5.41
N LEU A 396 -5.81 -1.57 6.39
CA LEU A 396 -5.28 -2.88 6.75
C LEU A 396 -5.52 -3.94 5.67
N GLU A 397 -6.54 -3.79 4.84
CA GLU A 397 -6.83 -4.73 3.75
C GLU A 397 -5.74 -4.67 2.69
N ASN A 398 -5.37 -3.47 2.24
CA ASN A 398 -4.30 -3.30 1.24
C ASN A 398 -2.97 -3.83 1.77
N ARG A 399 -2.62 -3.50 3.02
CA ARG A 399 -1.39 -4.03 3.64
C ARG A 399 -1.39 -5.55 3.73
N TYR A 400 -2.54 -6.14 4.06
CA TYR A 400 -2.68 -7.59 4.17
C TYR A 400 -2.59 -8.30 2.81
N LEU A 401 -3.21 -7.74 1.77
CA LEU A 401 -3.29 -8.38 0.45
C LEU A 401 -2.05 -8.16 -0.42
N SER A 402 -1.28 -7.10 -0.16
CA SER A 402 -0.11 -6.74 -0.96
C SER A 402 0.95 -7.84 -1.01
N GLN A 403 1.59 -8.00 -2.18
CA GLN A 403 2.73 -8.88 -2.38
C GLN A 403 3.95 -8.51 -1.53
N TYR A 404 4.06 -7.23 -1.14
CA TYR A 404 5.16 -6.73 -0.32
C TYR A 404 5.10 -7.20 1.14
N ARG A 405 4.05 -7.96 1.52
CA ARG A 405 3.90 -8.54 2.87
C ARG A 405 3.95 -7.47 3.96
N ALA A 406 3.17 -6.40 3.80
CA ALA A 406 3.08 -5.29 4.76
C ALA A 406 2.28 -5.64 6.04
N ASN A 407 2.11 -6.92 6.34
CA ASN A 407 1.41 -7.41 7.51
C ASN A 407 2.35 -7.59 8.71
N CYS A 408 3.61 -8.01 8.54
CA CYS A 408 4.61 -8.00 9.60
C CYS A 408 6.00 -7.85 8.99
N GLY A 409 6.74 -6.84 9.45
CA GLY A 409 8.03 -6.46 8.86
C GLY A 409 9.10 -7.53 9.06
N VAL A 410 9.82 -7.88 7.98
CA VAL A 410 10.90 -8.86 8.02
C VAL A 410 12.12 -8.26 8.73
N HIS A 411 12.59 -8.92 9.80
CA HIS A 411 13.78 -8.50 10.54
C HIS A 411 15.03 -8.73 9.68
N SER A 412 16.09 -7.97 9.89
CA SER A 412 17.38 -8.16 9.19
C SER A 412 18.04 -9.51 9.51
N VAL A 413 17.87 -10.01 10.73
CA VAL A 413 18.40 -11.29 11.22
C VAL A 413 17.32 -12.01 12.02
N TYR A 414 17.36 -13.34 12.00
CA TYR A 414 16.45 -14.16 12.81
C TYR A 414 16.99 -14.35 14.24
N TYR A 415 16.40 -13.63 15.19
CA TYR A 415 16.68 -13.74 16.63
C TYR A 415 15.58 -14.49 17.36
N THR A 416 15.94 -15.33 18.33
CA THR A 416 14.96 -16.08 19.16
C THR A 416 14.64 -15.39 20.48
N SER A 417 15.41 -14.38 20.88
CA SER A 417 15.27 -13.63 22.13
C SER A 417 15.91 -12.25 22.00
N GLY A 418 15.84 -11.44 23.07
CA GLY A 418 16.41 -10.09 23.10
C GLY A 418 15.54 -9.04 22.40
N PRO A 419 16.04 -7.80 22.26
CA PRO A 419 15.27 -6.67 21.73
C PRO A 419 14.91 -6.79 20.24
N CYS A 420 15.56 -7.71 19.52
CA CYS A 420 15.31 -7.98 18.10
C CYS A 420 14.58 -9.31 17.88
N GLN A 421 13.98 -9.89 18.93
CA GLN A 421 13.29 -11.18 18.86
C GLN A 421 12.27 -11.21 17.72
N TRP A 422 12.33 -12.28 16.94
CA TRP A 422 11.39 -12.54 15.86
C TRP A 422 9.95 -12.58 16.37
N ARG A 423 9.10 -11.72 15.79
CA ARG A 423 7.70 -11.55 16.21
C ARG A 423 6.66 -12.07 15.22
N ASP A 424 7.10 -12.59 14.07
CA ASP A 424 6.18 -13.13 13.07
C ASP A 424 5.59 -14.47 13.52
N ALA A 425 4.36 -14.76 13.10
CA ALA A 425 3.72 -16.06 13.34
C ALA A 425 4.41 -17.20 12.58
N CYS A 426 4.93 -16.89 11.38
CA CYS A 426 5.63 -17.86 10.54
C CYS A 426 7.14 -17.73 10.70
N LYS A 427 7.85 -18.84 10.53
CA LYS A 427 9.32 -18.84 10.45
C LYS A 427 9.81 -18.29 9.11
N PRO A 428 11.03 -17.74 9.04
CA PRO A 428 11.62 -17.28 7.78
C PRO A 428 11.57 -18.32 6.65
N THR A 429 11.83 -19.60 6.94
CA THR A 429 11.75 -20.68 5.95
C THR A 429 10.35 -20.84 5.35
N GLU A 430 9.30 -20.77 6.18
CA GLU A 430 7.90 -20.87 5.77
C GLU A 430 7.47 -19.65 4.93
N ILE A 431 7.91 -18.45 5.33
CA ILE A 431 7.65 -17.21 4.58
C ILE A 431 8.32 -17.28 3.20
N LEU A 432 9.56 -17.78 3.12
CA LEU A 432 10.29 -17.90 1.86
C LEU A 432 9.64 -18.91 0.91
N GLU A 433 9.15 -20.03 1.44
CA GLU A 433 8.38 -21.01 0.66
C GLU A 433 7.06 -20.41 0.15
N ALA A 434 6.31 -19.72 1.01
CA ALA A 434 5.07 -19.05 0.65
C ALA A 434 5.28 -17.97 -0.42
N PHE A 435 6.37 -17.20 -0.32
CA PHE A 435 6.78 -16.23 -1.34
C PHE A 435 7.02 -16.93 -2.68
N CYS A 436 7.82 -17.98 -2.72
CA CYS A 436 8.11 -18.71 -3.96
C CYS A 436 6.83 -19.23 -4.60
N LYS A 437 5.93 -19.83 -3.81
CA LYS A 437 4.62 -20.31 -4.27
C LYS A 437 3.76 -19.20 -4.86
N ARG A 438 3.65 -18.05 -4.17
CA ARG A 438 2.86 -16.89 -4.62
C ARG A 438 3.37 -16.33 -5.94
N HIS A 439 4.69 -16.31 -6.13
CA HIS A 439 5.35 -15.79 -7.33
C HIS A 439 5.60 -16.85 -8.41
N ARG A 440 5.03 -18.06 -8.28
CA ARG A 440 5.16 -19.18 -9.24
C ARG A 440 6.62 -19.60 -9.48
N LEU A 441 7.44 -19.48 -8.46
CA LEU A 441 8.82 -19.92 -8.45
C LEU A 441 8.90 -21.35 -7.94
N GLU A 442 10.00 -22.03 -8.29
CA GLU A 442 10.33 -23.32 -7.68
C GLU A 442 10.51 -23.17 -6.16
N ALA A 443 10.11 -24.21 -5.41
CA ALA A 443 10.26 -24.21 -3.96
C ALA A 443 11.75 -24.10 -3.56
N PRO A 444 12.07 -23.41 -2.45
CA PRO A 444 13.45 -23.28 -1.99
C PRO A 444 14.11 -24.65 -1.74
N VAL A 445 15.28 -24.88 -2.37
CA VAL A 445 16.03 -26.14 -2.23
C VAL A 445 17.17 -25.94 -1.24
N TYR A 446 17.08 -26.58 -0.07
CA TYR A 446 18.08 -26.46 0.99
C TYR A 446 19.19 -27.52 0.87
N GLY A 447 20.44 -27.07 0.85
CA GLY A 447 21.65 -27.89 0.93
C GLY A 447 22.16 -27.97 2.36
N GLY A 448 21.38 -28.57 3.27
CA GLY A 448 21.64 -28.52 4.71
C GLY A 448 21.11 -27.23 5.36
N ASN A 449 21.81 -26.71 6.37
CA ASN A 449 21.36 -25.55 7.15
C ASN A 449 22.07 -24.23 6.80
N THR A 450 23.05 -24.27 5.89
CA THR A 450 23.92 -23.12 5.56
C THR A 450 23.87 -22.76 4.07
N GLN A 451 23.04 -23.43 3.28
CA GLN A 451 22.87 -23.17 1.85
C GLN A 451 21.40 -23.34 1.43
N VAL A 452 20.92 -22.43 0.58
CA VAL A 452 19.61 -22.51 -0.07
C VAL A 452 19.70 -22.03 -1.51
N THR A 453 18.97 -22.68 -2.42
CA THR A 453 18.81 -22.22 -3.80
C THR A 453 17.38 -21.73 -4.00
N VAL A 454 17.23 -20.48 -4.44
CA VAL A 454 15.95 -19.82 -4.71
C VAL A 454 16.02 -19.18 -6.09
N ALA A 455 15.05 -19.52 -6.96
CA ALA A 455 14.96 -18.99 -8.32
C ALA A 455 16.29 -19.07 -9.10
N GLY A 456 16.94 -20.23 -9.04
CA GLY A 456 18.22 -20.49 -9.72
C GLY A 456 19.45 -19.86 -9.06
N ARG A 457 19.29 -18.99 -8.05
CA ARG A 457 20.40 -18.38 -7.30
C ARG A 457 20.70 -19.17 -6.03
N ARG A 458 21.97 -19.54 -5.86
CA ARG A 458 22.48 -20.15 -4.64
C ARG A 458 22.89 -19.07 -3.65
N HIS A 459 22.48 -19.23 -2.39
CA HIS A 459 22.80 -18.39 -1.26
C HIS A 459 23.46 -19.22 -0.17
N THR A 460 24.51 -18.69 0.46
CA THR A 460 25.19 -19.35 1.58
C THR A 460 25.25 -18.44 2.80
N LEU A 461 25.22 -19.03 4.00
CA LEU A 461 25.24 -18.27 5.25
C LEU A 461 26.50 -17.40 5.37
N ARG A 462 27.63 -17.90 4.86
CA ARG A 462 28.91 -17.19 4.84
C ARG A 462 28.84 -15.86 4.09
N GLU A 463 28.03 -15.75 3.03
CA GLU A 463 27.85 -14.49 2.30
C GLU A 463 27.29 -13.35 3.16
N TYR A 464 26.60 -13.68 4.26
CA TYR A 464 25.90 -12.71 5.12
C TYR A 464 26.56 -12.53 6.49
N GLU A 465 27.23 -13.56 7.01
CA GLU A 465 27.77 -13.58 8.38
C GLU A 465 29.29 -13.47 8.45
N GLN A 466 30.02 -13.36 7.33
CA GLN A 466 31.51 -13.40 7.33
C GLN A 466 32.19 -12.36 8.25
N ASN A 467 31.58 -11.17 8.41
CA ASN A 467 32.12 -10.08 9.21
C ASN A 467 31.22 -9.75 10.41
N LYS A 468 30.37 -10.69 10.84
CA LYS A 468 29.46 -10.50 11.98
C LYS A 468 29.91 -11.32 13.17
N GLU A 469 30.04 -10.67 14.33
CA GLU A 469 30.26 -11.37 15.58
C GLU A 469 29.01 -12.17 15.97
N PRO A 470 29.16 -13.43 16.43
CA PRO A 470 28.04 -14.24 16.87
C PRO A 470 27.28 -13.59 18.03
N SER A 471 26.00 -13.29 17.81
CA SER A 471 25.12 -12.77 18.86
C SER A 471 24.53 -13.91 19.69
N PRO A 472 24.43 -13.76 21.03
CA PRO A 472 23.79 -14.76 21.90
C PRO A 472 22.29 -14.94 21.60
N PHE A 473 21.68 -14.02 20.86
CA PHE A 473 20.27 -14.02 20.52
C PHE A 473 19.95 -14.76 19.21
N TRP A 474 20.97 -15.18 18.45
CA TRP A 474 20.79 -15.80 17.14
C TRP A 474 19.95 -17.07 17.21
N GLY A 475 18.94 -17.16 16.35
CA GLY A 475 18.20 -18.39 16.14
C GLY A 475 18.95 -19.39 15.26
N PRO A 476 18.33 -20.52 14.88
CA PRO A 476 18.97 -21.55 14.07
C PRO A 476 19.45 -21.04 12.70
N THR A 477 20.61 -21.53 12.25
CA THR A 477 21.29 -21.12 11.01
C THR A 477 20.39 -21.18 9.77
N LYS A 478 19.56 -22.21 9.65
CA LYS A 478 18.62 -22.38 8.53
C LYS A 478 17.60 -21.23 8.44
N GLU A 479 17.07 -20.80 9.59
CA GLU A 479 16.11 -19.69 9.64
C GLU A 479 16.80 -18.35 9.42
N ARG A 480 18.02 -18.16 9.94
CA ARG A 480 18.82 -16.96 9.66
C ARG A 480 19.12 -16.83 8.16
N LEU A 481 19.54 -17.91 7.50
CA LEU A 481 19.78 -17.90 6.05
C LEU A 481 18.52 -17.53 5.26
N ALA A 482 17.37 -18.14 5.58
CA ALA A 482 16.12 -17.79 4.93
C ALA A 482 15.74 -16.32 5.18
N CYS A 483 15.96 -15.82 6.38
CA CYS A 483 15.75 -14.41 6.73
C CYS A 483 16.62 -13.46 5.89
N TYR A 484 17.90 -13.76 5.71
CA TYR A 484 18.79 -12.98 4.84
C TYR A 484 18.31 -12.96 3.39
N VAL A 485 17.82 -14.10 2.88
CA VAL A 485 17.26 -14.16 1.53
C VAL A 485 15.98 -13.32 1.42
N LEU A 486 15.07 -13.38 2.40
CA LEU A 486 13.87 -12.53 2.46
C LEU A 486 14.21 -11.03 2.48
N ASN A 487 15.32 -10.64 3.10
CA ASN A 487 15.77 -9.25 3.10
C ASN A 487 16.21 -8.76 1.71
N ARG A 488 16.54 -9.66 0.77
CA ARG A 488 16.86 -9.32 -0.63
C ARG A 488 15.63 -9.28 -1.55
N LEU A 489 14.47 -9.71 -1.05
CA LEU A 489 13.21 -9.68 -1.79
C LEU A 489 12.47 -8.34 -1.56
N PRO A 490 11.59 -7.93 -2.48
CA PRO A 490 10.76 -6.73 -2.33
C PRO A 490 9.69 -7.00 -1.27
N MET A 491 10.08 -6.88 -0.01
CA MET A 491 9.23 -7.11 1.15
C MET A 491 9.44 -5.98 2.14
N VAL A 492 8.35 -5.58 2.79
CA VAL A 492 8.40 -4.62 3.90
C VAL A 492 9.31 -5.18 4.99
N LYS A 493 10.37 -4.42 5.28
CA LYS A 493 11.30 -4.74 6.36
C LYS A 493 10.70 -4.35 7.70
N GLU A 494 11.30 -4.83 8.77
CA GLU A 494 11.04 -4.28 10.09
C GLU A 494 11.24 -2.77 10.06
N HIS A 495 10.23 -2.04 10.53
CA HIS A 495 10.17 -0.61 10.30
C HIS A 495 9.41 0.14 11.40
N ILE A 496 9.59 1.45 11.37
CA ILE A 496 8.77 2.47 12.00
C ILE A 496 8.37 3.44 10.89
N GLU A 497 7.09 3.80 10.84
CA GLU A 497 6.57 4.79 9.89
C GLU A 497 6.14 6.07 10.62
N THR A 498 6.50 7.21 10.04
CA THR A 498 6.06 8.53 10.47
C THR A 498 4.81 8.93 9.70
N ARG A 499 3.71 9.18 10.40
CA ARG A 499 2.42 9.54 9.81
C ARG A 499 2.04 10.97 10.17
N ILE A 500 1.76 11.78 9.15
CA ILE A 500 1.25 13.14 9.33
C ILE A 500 -0.19 13.06 9.88
N LEU A 501 -0.47 13.87 10.91
CA LEU A 501 -1.79 14.03 11.50
C LEU A 501 -2.53 15.17 10.79
N ARG A 502 -3.76 14.90 10.35
CA ARG A 502 -4.60 15.90 9.66
C ARG A 502 -5.87 16.20 10.43
N ASN A 503 -6.32 17.44 10.38
CA ASN A 503 -7.62 17.86 10.92
C ASN A 503 -8.60 18.11 9.77
N LYS A 504 -9.84 17.60 9.88
CA LYS A 504 -10.88 17.80 8.85
C LYS A 504 -11.30 19.27 8.70
N LEU A 505 -11.17 20.07 9.76
CA LEU A 505 -11.48 21.50 9.75
C LEU A 505 -10.38 22.32 9.08
N GLN A 506 -9.14 21.80 9.07
CA GLN A 506 -7.95 22.46 8.52
C GLN A 506 -7.12 21.46 7.71
N PRO A 507 -7.65 20.92 6.60
CA PRO A 507 -7.00 19.82 5.86
C PRO A 507 -5.69 20.24 5.18
N ALA A 508 -5.48 21.55 4.99
CA ALA A 508 -4.29 22.12 4.37
C ALA A 508 -3.06 22.21 5.30
N PHE A 509 -3.22 21.96 6.61
CA PHE A 509 -2.16 22.16 7.60
C PHE A 509 -1.86 20.89 8.39
N ASP A 510 -0.57 20.59 8.50
CA ASP A 510 -0.06 19.49 9.32
C ASP A 510 -0.28 19.79 10.80
N GLN A 511 -0.87 18.83 11.51
CA GLN A 511 -1.20 18.93 12.93
C GLN A 511 -0.15 18.27 13.83
N GLY A 512 1.02 17.98 13.27
CA GLY A 512 2.09 17.20 13.84
C GLY A 512 2.22 15.82 13.21
N LYS A 513 3.16 15.04 13.76
CA LYS A 513 3.56 13.72 13.23
C LYS A 513 3.45 12.66 14.32
N LEU A 514 3.12 11.44 13.92
CA LEU A 514 3.05 10.26 14.79
C LEU A 514 3.99 9.17 14.25
N GLN A 515 4.91 8.69 15.07
CA GLN A 515 5.68 7.48 14.78
C GLN A 515 4.98 6.25 15.35
N CYS A 516 4.71 5.29 14.49
CA CYS A 516 4.10 4.03 14.85
C CYS A 516 4.48 2.92 13.86
N TRP A 517 4.05 1.69 14.17
CA TRP A 517 3.92 0.64 13.16
C TRP A 517 2.74 -0.26 13.51
N VAL A 518 2.35 -1.09 12.54
CA VAL A 518 1.22 -2.01 12.68
C VAL A 518 1.62 -3.40 12.20
N ASP A 519 1.39 -4.41 13.02
CA ASP A 519 1.48 -5.82 12.63
C ASP A 519 0.06 -6.42 12.53
N ILE A 520 -0.18 -7.25 11.50
CA ILE A 520 -1.43 -7.91 11.16
C ILE A 520 -1.16 -9.43 11.09
N PHE A 521 -1.81 -10.19 11.97
CA PHE A 521 -1.64 -11.63 12.11
C PHE A 521 -2.96 -12.35 11.76
N PRO A 522 -3.07 -12.94 10.56
CA PRO A 522 -4.19 -13.78 10.16
C PRO A 522 -4.24 -15.04 11.01
N LYS A 523 -5.42 -15.40 11.50
CA LYS A 523 -5.61 -16.60 12.31
C LYS A 523 -5.29 -17.89 11.55
N SER A 524 -5.48 -17.89 10.22
CA SER A 524 -5.10 -18.99 9.34
C SER A 524 -3.60 -19.30 9.33
N LEU A 525 -2.74 -18.34 9.68
CA LEU A 525 -1.29 -18.53 9.77
C LEU A 525 -0.81 -18.98 11.16
N GLY A 526 -1.72 -19.15 12.12
CA GLY A 526 -1.41 -19.54 13.49
C GLY A 526 -1.45 -18.36 14.48
N PRO A 527 -1.04 -18.60 15.74
CA PRO A 527 -1.01 -17.56 16.75
C PRO A 527 0.06 -16.50 16.43
N PRO A 528 -0.14 -15.22 16.79
CA PRO A 528 0.88 -14.20 16.63
C PRO A 528 2.12 -14.55 17.47
N GLY A 529 3.30 -14.11 17.01
CA GLY A 529 4.52 -14.18 17.81
C GLY A 529 4.46 -13.31 19.07
N PRO A 530 5.52 -13.27 19.89
CA PRO A 530 5.56 -12.43 21.08
C PRO A 530 5.39 -10.94 20.72
N PRO A 531 4.68 -10.14 21.55
CA PRO A 531 4.64 -8.70 21.35
C PRO A 531 6.02 -8.09 21.67
N VAL A 532 6.41 -7.06 20.92
CA VAL A 532 7.58 -6.24 21.25
C VAL A 532 7.27 -5.36 22.46
N ASP A 533 8.14 -5.39 23.48
CA ASP A 533 8.03 -4.46 24.60
C ASP A 533 8.64 -3.11 24.21
N ILE A 534 7.79 -2.09 24.12
CA ILE A 534 8.17 -0.70 23.83
C ILE A 534 7.84 0.26 24.96
N SER A 535 7.58 -0.29 26.16
CA SER A 535 7.27 0.50 27.33
C SER A 535 8.33 1.57 27.54
N ALA A 536 7.92 2.82 27.77
CA ALA A 536 8.85 3.92 27.97
C ALA A 536 9.77 3.65 29.17
N ARG A 537 11.06 3.94 29.03
CA ARG A 537 12.04 3.78 30.11
C ARG A 537 11.64 4.60 31.34
N ILE A 538 11.62 3.96 32.49
CA ILE A 538 11.42 4.63 33.78
C ILE A 538 12.79 5.11 34.27
N PRO A 539 12.98 6.42 34.56
CA PRO A 539 14.25 6.92 35.08
C PRO A 539 14.64 6.20 36.37
N LYS A 540 15.84 5.61 36.43
CA LYS A 540 16.41 5.10 37.68
C LYS A 540 16.72 6.31 38.58
N SER A 541 16.16 6.36 39.79
CA SER A 541 16.45 7.44 40.74
C SER A 541 17.93 7.38 41.15
N TYR A 542 18.76 8.28 40.62
CA TYR A 542 20.12 8.44 41.10
C TYR A 542 20.12 9.40 42.30
N THR A 543 20.76 8.97 43.39
CA THR A 543 21.08 9.88 44.50
C THR A 543 22.41 10.54 44.14
N LEU A 544 22.42 11.86 43.99
CA LEU A 544 23.69 12.60 43.89
C LEU A 544 24.43 12.42 45.22
N CYS A 545 25.51 11.65 45.22
CA CYS A 545 26.48 11.72 46.31
C CYS A 545 27.15 13.09 46.22
N ASN A 546 26.79 14.01 47.11
CA ASN A 546 27.58 15.21 47.34
C ASN A 546 28.98 14.77 47.77
N VAL A 547 29.97 15.02 46.92
CA VAL A 547 31.40 14.85 47.23
C VAL A 547 31.87 15.99 48.10
#